data_AF-A0A7C5R1D1-F1
#
_entry.id   AF-A0A7C5R1D1-F1
#
_cell.length_a   1.000
_cell.length_b   1.000
_cell.length_c   1.000
_cell.angle_alpha   90.00
_cell.angle_beta   90.00
_cell.angle_gamma   90.00
#
_symmetry.space_group_name_H-M   'P 1'
#
loop_
_entity.id
_entity.type
_entity.pdbx_description
1 polymer ?
#
loop_
_entity_poly.entity_id
_entity_poly.type
_entity_poly.pdbx_seq_one_letter_code
_entity_poly.pdbx_strand_id
1 'polypeptide(L)'
;GCEYWVHDYEMRLGFTPKEAGKLARIFETAFLAIWNGQNEDDQFNALILPQSVDWRKVAFLRLMARYRKQSGLDPSENVQIEALARYPDITHHLLDLFSVKFDPALNLTMDARKAKASQLVDTIKKELETVVSLDHDRVLRRLLNTLDAALRTNYFKVDEEGQPQPFMSLKVNSQAIEPLPAPKPYREIFVWSPRVEGIHLRFGPVARGGLRWSDRRDDFRTEVLGLVKAQQVKNAVIVPVGSKGGFYPKQLPKTGGRDAFMAEGIAAYTEFVSGLLDITDTYEGKGTKAPDSVVCWDDPDPYLVVAADKGTATFSDIANGIAEKYGFWLGDAFASGGSVGYDHKAMGITARGGWEAVKRHFREMGKDIQSEDFDVIGVGDMSGDVFGNGMLLSKHIRLLAAFDHRDVFIDPDPDPKSTFSERKRLFETPGTTWQDFDKKLISKGGGVYSRSAKSIELTPEIKKLTGLSDDNVTPNALIHALLKAPCELLWFGGIGTYIKGRTQSHSDVSDKANDAIRVNGNELKAKVIG
;
A
#
# COMPACT_ATOMS: atom_id res chain seq x y z
N GLY A 1 -13.40 13.92 -45.89
CA GLY A 1 -13.87 12.54 -45.63
C GLY A 1 -13.11 12.04 -44.44
N CYS A 2 -13.77 11.32 -43.53
CA CYS A 2 -13.07 10.66 -42.43
C CYS A 2 -12.23 9.52 -43.01
N GLU A 3 -10.96 9.46 -42.62
CA GLU A 3 -10.05 8.37 -42.95
C GLU A 3 -10.28 7.25 -41.94
N TYR A 4 -10.53 6.03 -42.41
CA TYR A 4 -10.76 4.85 -41.57
C TYR A 4 -9.63 3.86 -41.77
N TRP A 5 -9.10 3.34 -40.66
CA TRP A 5 -8.12 2.26 -40.66
C TRP A 5 -8.87 0.94 -40.45
N VAL A 6 -8.71 0.00 -41.38
CA VAL A 6 -9.28 -1.35 -41.28
C VAL A 6 -8.16 -2.33 -40.95
N HIS A 7 -8.32 -3.07 -39.87
CA HIS A 7 -7.41 -4.14 -39.48
C HIS A 7 -8.11 -5.48 -39.70
N ASP A 8 -7.52 -6.34 -40.53
CA ASP A 8 -7.97 -7.71 -40.78
C ASP A 8 -7.03 -8.69 -40.09
N TYR A 9 -7.61 -9.65 -39.35
CA TYR A 9 -6.87 -10.61 -38.53
C TYR A 9 -7.32 -12.03 -38.86
N GLU A 10 -6.37 -12.87 -39.25
CA GLU A 10 -6.58 -14.31 -39.42
C GLU A 10 -5.91 -15.06 -38.26
N MET A 11 -6.65 -15.95 -37.61
CA MET A 11 -6.16 -16.74 -36.48
C MET A 11 -6.31 -18.23 -36.74
N ARG A 12 -5.27 -19.00 -36.40
CA ARG A 12 -5.32 -20.47 -36.36
C ARG A 12 -5.40 -20.94 -34.90
N LEU A 13 -6.52 -21.57 -34.56
CA LEU A 13 -6.73 -22.15 -33.24
C LEU A 13 -6.09 -23.55 -33.15
N GLY A 14 -5.56 -23.89 -31.97
CA GLY A 14 -5.09 -25.24 -31.65
C GLY A 14 -6.21 -26.23 -31.32
N PHE A 15 -7.46 -25.82 -31.42
CA PHE A 15 -8.65 -26.62 -31.14
C PHE A 15 -9.79 -26.21 -32.09
N THR A 16 -10.80 -27.07 -32.22
CA THR A 16 -11.99 -26.81 -33.03
C THR A 16 -13.07 -26.15 -32.18
N PRO A 17 -13.47 -24.88 -32.45
CA PRO A 17 -14.49 -24.21 -31.65
C PRO A 17 -15.88 -24.78 -31.93
N LYS A 18 -16.72 -24.91 -30.89
CA LYS A 18 -18.13 -25.33 -31.04
C LYS A 18 -18.97 -24.28 -31.79
N GLU A 19 -18.75 -22.99 -31.50
CA GLU A 19 -19.45 -21.86 -32.11
C GLU A 19 -18.45 -20.80 -32.61
N ALA A 20 -17.91 -20.99 -33.81
CA ALA A 20 -16.86 -20.11 -34.36
C ALA A 20 -17.27 -18.63 -34.40
N GLY A 21 -18.52 -18.32 -34.79
CA GLY A 21 -19.00 -16.93 -34.86
C GLY A 21 -19.11 -16.25 -33.49
N LYS A 22 -19.50 -17.00 -32.45
CA LYS A 22 -19.51 -16.49 -31.07
C LYS A 22 -18.07 -16.24 -30.59
N LEU A 23 -17.16 -17.17 -30.87
CA LEU A 23 -15.76 -17.04 -30.49
C LEU A 23 -15.08 -15.85 -31.18
N ALA A 24 -15.39 -15.59 -32.45
CA ALA A 24 -14.92 -14.42 -33.18
C ALA A 24 -15.36 -13.11 -32.52
N ARG A 25 -16.63 -12.99 -32.11
CA ARG A 25 -17.13 -11.80 -31.38
C ARG A 25 -16.47 -11.62 -30.01
N ILE A 26 -16.25 -12.73 -29.29
CA ILE A 26 -15.53 -12.71 -28.00
C ILE A 26 -14.11 -12.18 -28.22
N PHE A 27 -13.41 -12.68 -29.24
CA PHE A 27 -12.08 -12.21 -29.60
C PHE A 27 -12.07 -10.72 -29.95
N GLU A 28 -12.94 -10.28 -30.85
CA GLU A 28 -13.03 -8.89 -31.29
C GLU A 28 -13.26 -7.94 -30.11
N THR A 29 -14.23 -8.28 -29.25
CA THR A 29 -14.54 -7.46 -28.06
C THR A 29 -13.35 -7.41 -27.10
N ALA A 30 -12.65 -8.53 -26.91
CA ALA A 30 -11.48 -8.58 -26.04
C ALA A 30 -10.29 -7.80 -26.63
N PHE A 31 -10.05 -7.93 -27.94
CA PHE A 31 -9.02 -7.21 -28.65
C PHE A 31 -9.21 -5.70 -28.51
N LEU A 32 -10.44 -5.21 -28.76
CA LEU A 32 -10.78 -3.80 -28.60
C LEU A 32 -10.63 -3.33 -27.15
N ALA A 33 -11.03 -4.14 -26.16
CA ALA A 33 -10.87 -3.79 -24.75
C ALA A 33 -9.39 -3.66 -24.34
N ILE A 34 -8.53 -4.56 -24.82
CA ILE A 34 -7.08 -4.49 -24.56
C ILE A 34 -6.47 -3.30 -25.29
N TRP A 35 -6.81 -3.11 -26.57
CA TRP A 35 -6.30 -2.02 -27.40
C TRP A 35 -6.64 -0.64 -26.82
N ASN A 36 -7.85 -0.49 -26.29
CA ASN A 36 -8.32 0.75 -25.66
C ASN A 36 -7.93 0.88 -24.18
N GLY A 37 -7.11 -0.04 -23.65
CA GLY A 37 -6.62 0.01 -22.27
C GLY A 37 -7.67 -0.27 -21.19
N GLN A 38 -8.83 -0.84 -21.56
CA GLN A 38 -9.87 -1.29 -20.63
C GLN A 38 -9.50 -2.62 -19.94
N ASN A 39 -8.54 -3.35 -20.50
CA ASN A 39 -8.02 -4.60 -19.96
C ASN A 39 -6.48 -4.64 -20.09
N GLU A 40 -5.82 -5.44 -19.26
CA GLU A 40 -4.36 -5.62 -19.37
C GLU A 40 -3.98 -6.53 -20.54
N ASP A 41 -2.87 -6.20 -21.20
CA ASP A 41 -2.18 -7.06 -22.15
C ASP A 41 -1.20 -7.99 -21.41
N ASP A 42 -1.72 -9.10 -20.88
CA ASP A 42 -0.94 -10.10 -20.15
C ASP A 42 -1.36 -11.54 -20.52
N GLN A 43 -0.71 -12.52 -19.90
CA GLN A 43 -0.92 -13.93 -20.23
C GLN A 43 -2.31 -14.46 -19.84
N PHE A 44 -3.08 -13.78 -18.97
CA PHE A 44 -4.45 -14.21 -18.69
C PHE A 44 -5.34 -14.14 -19.94
N ASN A 45 -5.01 -13.28 -20.91
CA ASN A 45 -5.73 -13.18 -22.17
C ASN A 45 -5.72 -14.51 -22.95
N ALA A 46 -4.76 -15.41 -22.69
CA ALA A 46 -4.74 -16.76 -23.26
C ALA A 46 -5.94 -17.62 -22.82
N LEU A 47 -6.67 -17.25 -21.76
CA LEU A 47 -7.88 -17.95 -21.30
C LEU A 47 -9.12 -17.64 -22.15
N ILE A 48 -9.15 -16.50 -22.85
CA ILE A 48 -10.35 -16.00 -23.54
C ILE A 48 -10.88 -17.03 -24.54
N LEU A 49 -10.01 -17.50 -25.45
CA LEU A 49 -10.43 -18.39 -26.52
C LEU A 49 -10.68 -19.83 -26.05
N PRO A 50 -9.77 -20.48 -25.30
CA PRO A 50 -9.98 -21.86 -24.85
C PRO A 50 -11.20 -22.01 -23.94
N GLN A 51 -11.48 -21.01 -23.10
CA GLN A 51 -12.66 -21.02 -22.22
C GLN A 51 -13.92 -20.47 -22.91
N SER A 52 -13.80 -19.85 -24.09
CA SER A 52 -14.92 -19.20 -24.77
C SER A 52 -15.69 -18.23 -23.84
N VAL A 53 -14.96 -17.45 -23.05
CA VAL A 53 -15.51 -16.46 -22.10
C VAL A 53 -15.05 -15.05 -22.47
N ASP A 54 -15.87 -14.05 -22.11
CA ASP A 54 -15.55 -12.65 -22.36
C ASP A 54 -14.35 -12.16 -21.52
N TRP A 55 -13.75 -11.07 -21.96
CA TRP A 55 -12.56 -10.50 -21.33
C TRP A 55 -12.80 -10.04 -19.88
N ARG A 56 -14.04 -9.68 -19.49
CA ARG A 56 -14.33 -9.24 -18.13
C ARG A 56 -14.32 -10.43 -17.17
N LYS A 57 -14.84 -11.59 -17.57
CA LYS A 57 -14.71 -12.82 -16.78
C LYS A 57 -13.24 -13.22 -16.58
N VAL A 58 -12.42 -13.07 -17.62
CA VAL A 58 -10.97 -13.28 -17.50
C VAL A 58 -10.33 -12.25 -16.57
N ALA A 59 -10.74 -10.98 -16.64
CA ALA A 59 -10.29 -9.94 -15.72
C ALA A 59 -10.67 -10.24 -14.26
N PHE A 60 -11.83 -10.82 -14.01
CA PHE A 60 -12.22 -11.29 -12.68
C PHE A 60 -11.33 -12.46 -12.19
N LEU A 61 -11.04 -13.45 -13.04
CA LEU A 61 -10.09 -14.52 -12.71
C LEU A 61 -8.69 -13.95 -12.41
N ARG A 62 -8.23 -12.96 -13.20
CA ARG A 62 -6.99 -12.21 -12.96
C ARG A 62 -7.01 -11.50 -11.61
N LEU A 63 -8.11 -10.83 -11.26
CA LEU A 63 -8.27 -10.18 -9.95
C LEU A 63 -8.07 -11.18 -8.81
N MET A 64 -8.75 -12.33 -8.85
CA MET A 64 -8.61 -13.36 -7.82
C MET A 64 -7.17 -13.90 -7.73
N ALA A 65 -6.54 -14.16 -8.88
CA ALA A 65 -5.17 -14.63 -8.96
C ALA A 65 -4.16 -13.62 -8.39
N ARG A 66 -4.33 -12.33 -8.69
CA ARG A 66 -3.46 -11.26 -8.18
C ARG A 66 -3.67 -10.99 -6.70
N TYR A 67 -4.91 -11.04 -6.21
CA TYR A 67 -5.20 -11.05 -4.76
C TYR A 67 -4.46 -12.19 -4.06
N ARG A 68 -4.53 -13.42 -4.61
CA ARG A 68 -3.84 -14.59 -4.07
C ARG A 68 -2.33 -14.40 -4.05
N LYS A 69 -1.74 -13.93 -5.15
CA LYS A 69 -0.30 -13.60 -5.23
C LYS A 69 0.14 -12.66 -4.10
N GLN A 70 -0.61 -11.58 -3.84
CA GLN A 70 -0.34 -10.66 -2.73
C GLN A 70 -0.52 -11.31 -1.34
N SER A 71 -1.42 -12.28 -1.24
CA SER A 71 -1.73 -12.99 0.01
C SER A 71 -0.69 -14.05 0.41
N GLY A 72 0.19 -14.44 -0.52
CA GLY A 72 1.39 -15.24 -0.29
C GLY A 72 1.26 -16.75 -0.50
N LEU A 73 2.41 -17.40 -0.71
CA LEU A 73 2.59 -18.87 -0.88
C LEU A 73 1.90 -19.49 -2.09
N ASP A 74 1.43 -18.68 -3.03
CA ASP A 74 0.74 -19.13 -4.25
C ASP A 74 1.72 -19.57 -5.35
N PRO A 75 1.33 -20.57 -6.17
CA PRO A 75 2.02 -20.86 -7.42
C PRO A 75 2.17 -19.62 -8.28
N SER A 76 3.17 -19.62 -9.18
CA SER A 76 3.41 -18.50 -10.07
C SER A 76 2.18 -18.19 -10.93
N GLU A 77 2.08 -16.96 -11.42
CA GLU A 77 0.98 -16.52 -12.27
C GLU A 77 0.77 -17.44 -13.48
N ASN A 78 1.86 -17.88 -14.12
CA ASN A 78 1.81 -18.82 -15.23
C ASN A 78 1.15 -20.15 -14.84
N VAL A 79 1.51 -20.72 -13.68
CA VAL A 79 0.89 -21.95 -13.18
C VAL A 79 -0.60 -21.75 -12.90
N GLN A 80 -1.00 -20.55 -12.45
CA GLN A 80 -2.41 -20.23 -12.24
C GLN A 80 -3.18 -20.19 -13.56
N ILE A 81 -2.60 -19.57 -14.59
CA ILE A 81 -3.17 -19.51 -15.95
C ILE A 81 -3.25 -20.91 -16.56
N GLU A 82 -2.19 -21.71 -16.45
CA GLU A 82 -2.15 -23.08 -16.93
C GLU A 82 -3.22 -23.95 -16.27
N ALA A 83 -3.41 -23.84 -14.96
CA ALA A 83 -4.45 -24.57 -14.24
C ALA A 83 -5.85 -24.20 -14.75
N LEU A 84 -6.16 -22.91 -14.88
CA LEU A 84 -7.45 -22.44 -15.41
C LEU A 84 -7.66 -22.91 -16.86
N ALA A 85 -6.61 -22.86 -17.69
CA ALA A 85 -6.67 -23.33 -19.07
C ALA A 85 -6.89 -24.85 -19.19
N ARG A 86 -6.23 -25.63 -18.33
CA ARG A 86 -6.22 -27.10 -18.37
C ARG A 86 -7.53 -27.72 -17.88
N TYR A 87 -8.23 -27.05 -16.97
CA TYR A 87 -9.47 -27.53 -16.35
C TYR A 87 -10.65 -26.59 -16.66
N PRO A 88 -11.17 -26.62 -17.89
CA PRO A 88 -12.24 -25.71 -18.30
C PRO A 88 -13.53 -25.89 -17.51
N ASP A 89 -13.93 -27.14 -17.22
CA ASP A 89 -15.17 -27.40 -16.45
C ASP A 89 -15.13 -26.76 -15.06
N ILE A 90 -14.01 -26.93 -14.34
CA ILE A 90 -13.78 -26.28 -13.04
C ILE A 90 -13.79 -24.75 -13.18
N THR A 91 -13.16 -24.22 -14.22
CA THR A 91 -13.12 -22.77 -14.49
C THR A 91 -14.51 -22.20 -14.75
N HIS A 92 -15.34 -22.91 -15.51
CA HIS A 92 -16.73 -22.53 -15.75
C HIS A 92 -17.56 -22.61 -14.47
N HIS A 93 -17.43 -23.67 -13.66
CA HIS A 93 -18.13 -23.76 -12.38
C HIS A 93 -17.70 -22.68 -11.39
N LEU A 94 -16.43 -22.24 -11.40
CA LEU A 94 -15.98 -21.07 -10.63
C LEU A 94 -16.70 -19.79 -11.10
N LEU A 95 -16.85 -19.59 -12.41
CA LEU A 95 -17.56 -18.44 -12.97
C LEU A 95 -19.08 -18.50 -12.72
N ASP A 96 -19.65 -19.70 -12.68
CA ASP A 96 -21.05 -19.92 -12.31
C ASP A 96 -21.26 -19.63 -10.83
N LEU A 97 -20.35 -20.08 -9.96
CA LEU A 97 -20.37 -19.76 -8.53
C LEU A 97 -20.30 -18.24 -8.32
N PHE A 98 -19.40 -17.57 -9.06
CA PHE A 98 -19.31 -16.11 -9.04
C PHE A 98 -20.63 -15.44 -9.45
N SER A 99 -21.24 -15.89 -10.54
CA SER A 99 -22.51 -15.34 -11.04
C SER A 99 -23.65 -15.58 -10.04
N VAL A 100 -23.78 -16.80 -9.51
CA VAL A 100 -24.77 -17.13 -8.46
C VAL A 100 -24.60 -16.25 -7.23
N LYS A 101 -23.34 -15.99 -6.82
CA LYS A 101 -23.07 -15.14 -5.67
C LYS A 101 -23.43 -13.69 -5.93
N PHE A 102 -23.03 -13.12 -7.06
CA PHE A 102 -22.94 -11.67 -7.20
C PHE A 102 -23.78 -11.04 -8.29
N ASP A 103 -24.33 -11.80 -9.24
CA ASP A 103 -25.14 -11.24 -10.31
C ASP A 103 -26.53 -10.84 -9.78
N PRO A 104 -26.86 -9.53 -9.72
CA PRO A 104 -28.17 -9.09 -9.27
C PRO A 104 -29.29 -9.52 -10.23
N ALA A 105 -29.01 -9.69 -11.53
CA ALA A 105 -30.01 -10.02 -12.55
C ALA A 105 -30.60 -11.44 -12.41
N LEU A 106 -29.96 -12.32 -11.63
CA LEU A 106 -30.50 -13.64 -11.32
C LEU A 106 -31.77 -13.60 -10.46
N ASN A 107 -32.08 -12.47 -9.81
CA ASN A 107 -33.28 -12.27 -8.99
C ASN A 107 -33.54 -13.38 -7.95
N LEU A 108 -32.47 -13.97 -7.42
CA LEU A 108 -32.53 -15.00 -6.39
C LEU A 108 -32.56 -14.37 -4.99
N THR A 109 -33.36 -14.94 -4.09
CA THR A 109 -33.29 -14.64 -2.65
C THR A 109 -31.94 -15.08 -2.09
N MET A 110 -31.51 -14.48 -0.97
CA MET A 110 -30.22 -14.85 -0.36
C MET A 110 -30.15 -16.32 0.06
N ASP A 111 -31.24 -16.92 0.50
CA ASP A 111 -31.27 -18.35 0.84
C ASP A 111 -31.12 -19.24 -0.39
N ALA A 112 -31.79 -18.88 -1.50
CA ALA A 112 -31.63 -19.59 -2.77
C ALA A 112 -30.22 -19.44 -3.34
N ARG A 113 -29.60 -18.25 -3.20
CA ARG A 113 -28.20 -18.03 -3.57
C ARG A 113 -27.25 -18.89 -2.76
N LYS A 114 -27.41 -18.93 -1.42
CA LYS A 114 -26.62 -19.78 -0.52
C LYS A 114 -26.73 -21.26 -0.88
N ALA A 115 -27.95 -21.74 -1.12
CA ALA A 115 -28.19 -23.14 -1.49
C ALA A 115 -27.49 -23.51 -2.82
N LYS A 116 -27.67 -22.71 -3.87
CA LYS A 116 -27.02 -22.94 -5.18
C LYS A 116 -25.50 -22.80 -5.12
N ALA A 117 -25.00 -21.80 -4.38
CA ALA A 117 -23.56 -21.61 -4.19
C ALA A 117 -22.95 -22.83 -3.49
N SER A 118 -23.59 -23.35 -2.43
CA SER A 118 -23.13 -24.56 -1.74
C SER A 118 -23.07 -25.77 -2.68
N GLN A 119 -24.08 -25.95 -3.54
CA GLN A 119 -24.08 -27.04 -4.52
C GLN A 119 -22.92 -26.92 -5.51
N LEU A 120 -22.65 -25.71 -6.03
CA LEU A 120 -21.52 -25.47 -6.92
C LEU A 120 -20.17 -25.69 -6.23
N VAL A 121 -20.02 -25.25 -4.97
CA VAL A 121 -18.82 -25.52 -4.16
C VAL A 121 -18.58 -27.03 -4.03
N ASP A 122 -19.62 -27.81 -3.74
CA ASP A 122 -19.50 -29.27 -3.62
C ASP A 122 -19.18 -29.94 -4.96
N THR A 123 -19.76 -29.47 -6.06
CA THR A 123 -19.41 -29.93 -7.42
C THR A 123 -17.94 -29.67 -7.72
N ILE A 124 -17.46 -28.45 -7.52
CA ILE A 124 -16.07 -28.07 -7.77
C ILE A 124 -15.12 -28.91 -6.88
N LYS A 125 -15.46 -29.12 -5.60
CA LYS A 125 -14.66 -29.97 -4.70
C LYS A 125 -14.50 -31.39 -5.22
N LYS A 126 -15.55 -31.99 -5.79
CA LYS A 126 -15.49 -33.33 -6.41
C LYS A 126 -14.63 -33.33 -7.67
N GLU A 127 -14.77 -32.31 -8.52
CA GLU A 127 -13.94 -32.18 -9.74
C GLU A 127 -12.46 -32.04 -9.40
N LEU A 128 -12.13 -31.33 -8.32
CA LEU A 128 -10.77 -31.18 -7.83
C LEU A 128 -10.11 -32.51 -7.43
N GLU A 129 -10.87 -33.55 -7.07
CA GLU A 129 -10.33 -34.89 -6.79
C GLU A 129 -9.72 -35.55 -8.05
N THR A 130 -10.09 -35.08 -9.24
CA THR A 130 -9.58 -35.59 -10.53
C THR A 130 -8.34 -34.84 -11.03
N VAL A 131 -7.92 -33.79 -10.31
CA VAL A 131 -6.78 -32.94 -10.70
C VAL A 131 -5.46 -33.62 -10.33
N VAL A 132 -4.74 -34.12 -11.35
CA VAL A 132 -3.50 -34.88 -11.18
C VAL A 132 -2.31 -34.02 -10.71
N SER A 133 -2.22 -32.77 -11.17
CA SER A 133 -1.12 -31.87 -10.80
C SER A 133 -1.39 -31.23 -9.44
N LEU A 134 -0.53 -31.48 -8.45
CA LEU A 134 -0.64 -30.88 -7.12
C LEU A 134 -0.60 -29.35 -7.15
N ASP A 135 0.17 -28.77 -8.07
CA ASP A 135 0.23 -27.32 -8.23
C ASP A 135 -1.08 -26.77 -8.78
N HIS A 136 -1.68 -27.43 -9.78
CA HIS A 136 -2.98 -27.02 -10.32
C HIS A 136 -4.10 -27.19 -9.30
N ASP A 137 -4.11 -28.30 -8.56
CA ASP A 137 -5.07 -28.55 -7.48
C ASP A 137 -4.99 -27.45 -6.42
N ARG A 138 -3.77 -27.08 -6.01
CA ARG A 138 -3.53 -25.99 -5.07
C ARG A 138 -4.03 -24.64 -5.58
N VAL A 139 -3.81 -24.31 -6.87
CA VAL A 139 -4.36 -23.08 -7.47
C VAL A 139 -5.88 -23.08 -7.38
N LEU A 140 -6.52 -24.10 -7.93
CA LEU A 140 -7.97 -24.12 -8.10
C LEU A 140 -8.70 -24.16 -6.75
N ARG A 141 -8.18 -24.92 -5.77
CA ARG A 141 -8.68 -24.91 -4.38
C ARG A 141 -8.60 -23.53 -3.75
N ARG A 142 -7.52 -22.79 -3.98
CA ARG A 142 -7.33 -21.45 -3.39
C ARG A 142 -8.19 -20.39 -4.06
N LEU A 143 -8.40 -20.49 -5.37
CA LEU A 143 -9.37 -19.67 -6.08
C LEU A 143 -10.79 -19.94 -5.57
N LEU A 144 -11.17 -21.21 -5.43
CA LEU A 144 -12.46 -21.60 -4.83
C LEU A 144 -12.62 -21.03 -3.42
N ASN A 145 -11.64 -21.21 -2.54
CA ASN A 145 -11.69 -20.69 -1.17
C ASN A 145 -11.81 -19.17 -1.12
N THR A 146 -11.17 -18.46 -2.05
CA THR A 146 -11.26 -17.00 -2.16
C THR A 146 -12.65 -16.57 -2.58
N LEU A 147 -13.21 -17.22 -3.60
CA LEU A 147 -14.54 -16.91 -4.12
C LEU A 147 -15.65 -17.27 -3.12
N ASP A 148 -15.49 -18.37 -2.39
CA ASP A 148 -16.42 -18.77 -1.34
C ASP A 148 -16.43 -17.73 -0.19
N ALA A 149 -15.25 -17.28 0.22
CA ALA A 149 -15.05 -16.23 1.22
C ALA A 149 -15.33 -14.80 0.71
N ALA A 150 -15.60 -14.61 -0.58
CA ALA A 150 -15.93 -13.31 -1.13
C ALA A 150 -17.34 -12.86 -0.69
N LEU A 151 -17.46 -11.56 -0.41
CA LEU A 151 -18.65 -10.97 0.21
C LEU A 151 -19.37 -9.96 -0.68
N ARG A 152 -18.62 -9.17 -1.46
CA ARG A 152 -19.15 -8.12 -2.33
C ARG A 152 -18.20 -7.89 -3.50
N THR A 153 -18.76 -7.44 -4.62
CA THR A 153 -18.02 -6.97 -5.79
C THR A 153 -18.83 -5.92 -6.54
N ASN A 154 -18.16 -5.00 -7.23
CA ASN A 154 -18.77 -4.02 -8.12
C ASN A 154 -18.77 -4.46 -9.58
N TYR A 155 -18.43 -5.72 -9.88
CA TYR A 155 -18.31 -6.23 -11.25
C TYR A 155 -19.53 -5.94 -12.15
N PHE A 156 -20.73 -5.99 -11.55
CA PHE A 156 -22.01 -5.79 -12.23
C PHE A 156 -22.47 -4.32 -12.24
N LYS A 157 -21.68 -3.41 -11.65
CA LYS A 157 -21.94 -1.98 -11.70
C LYS A 157 -21.57 -1.44 -13.08
N VAL A 158 -22.45 -0.59 -13.59
CA VAL A 158 -22.27 0.15 -14.86
C VAL A 158 -22.33 1.65 -14.58
N ASP A 159 -21.79 2.45 -15.49
CA ASP A 159 -21.94 3.90 -15.49
C ASP A 159 -23.30 4.34 -16.08
N GLU A 160 -23.49 5.65 -16.24
CA GLU A 160 -24.72 6.24 -16.75
C GLU A 160 -25.00 5.86 -18.21
N GLU A 161 -23.94 5.59 -18.98
CA GLU A 161 -23.99 5.10 -20.36
C GLU A 161 -24.20 3.58 -20.46
N GLY A 162 -24.36 2.90 -19.31
CA GLY A 162 -24.50 1.45 -19.23
C GLY A 162 -23.21 0.69 -19.54
N GLN A 163 -22.07 1.37 -19.59
CA GLN A 163 -20.77 0.75 -19.76
C GLN A 163 -20.26 0.21 -18.43
N PRO A 164 -19.55 -0.92 -18.45
CA PRO A 164 -18.98 -1.46 -17.23
C PRO A 164 -17.87 -0.58 -16.66
N GLN A 165 -17.76 -0.54 -15.33
CA GLN A 165 -16.69 0.22 -14.65
C GLN A 165 -15.27 -0.25 -15.09
N PRO A 166 -14.30 0.68 -15.18
CA PRO A 166 -12.92 0.37 -15.61
C PRO A 166 -12.08 -0.32 -14.53
N PHE A 167 -12.60 -0.41 -13.31
CA PHE A 167 -11.99 -1.08 -12.16
C PHE A 167 -12.96 -2.09 -11.54
N MET A 168 -12.40 -3.13 -10.92
CA MET A 168 -13.13 -4.18 -10.22
C MET A 168 -12.63 -4.30 -8.77
N SER A 169 -13.57 -4.46 -7.86
CA SER A 169 -13.31 -4.64 -6.43
C SER A 169 -13.85 -5.98 -5.95
N LEU A 170 -13.14 -6.60 -5.01
CA LEU A 170 -13.56 -7.80 -4.31
C LEU A 170 -13.36 -7.62 -2.81
N LYS A 171 -14.45 -7.68 -2.04
CA LYS A 171 -14.41 -7.73 -0.58
C LYS A 171 -14.36 -9.17 -0.12
N VAL A 172 -13.43 -9.48 0.76
CA VAL A 172 -13.13 -10.85 1.19
C VAL A 172 -13.20 -10.97 2.71
N ASN A 173 -13.84 -12.03 3.20
CA ASN A 173 -13.73 -12.48 4.58
C ASN A 173 -12.41 -13.23 4.78
N SER A 174 -11.34 -12.52 5.07
CA SER A 174 -10.00 -13.10 5.22
C SER A 174 -9.92 -14.17 6.32
N GLN A 175 -10.76 -14.09 7.36
CA GLN A 175 -10.80 -15.09 8.42
C GLN A 175 -11.37 -16.43 7.95
N ALA A 176 -12.23 -16.44 6.93
CA ALA A 176 -12.79 -17.66 6.34
C ALA A 176 -11.82 -18.37 5.37
N ILE A 177 -10.74 -17.69 4.93
CA ILE A 177 -9.74 -18.31 4.06
C ILE A 177 -8.73 -19.06 4.93
N GLU A 178 -8.83 -20.39 4.97
CA GLU A 178 -7.88 -21.25 5.71
C GLU A 178 -6.41 -21.03 5.34
N PRO A 179 -5.98 -21.13 4.06
CA PRO A 179 -4.57 -21.04 3.67
C PRO A 179 -4.01 -19.60 3.63
N LEU A 180 -4.65 -18.64 4.31
CA LEU A 180 -4.17 -17.27 4.41
C LEU A 180 -3.18 -17.14 5.58
N PRO A 181 -2.00 -16.53 5.39
CA PRO A 181 -1.05 -16.30 6.49
C PRO A 181 -1.63 -15.39 7.57
N ALA A 182 -1.23 -15.63 8.83
CA ALA A 182 -1.56 -14.74 9.94
C ALA A 182 -0.69 -13.46 9.93
N PRO A 183 -1.17 -12.32 10.46
CA PRO A 183 -2.53 -12.10 10.97
C PRO A 183 -3.56 -11.94 9.85
N LYS A 184 -4.74 -12.57 10.01
CA LYS A 184 -5.86 -12.48 9.06
C LYS A 184 -6.73 -11.26 9.42
N PRO A 185 -6.84 -10.24 8.55
CA PRO A 185 -7.76 -9.13 8.77
C PRO A 185 -9.21 -9.61 8.95
N TYR A 186 -10.07 -8.79 9.54
CA TYR A 186 -11.51 -9.01 9.52
C TYR A 186 -12.01 -8.99 8.07
N ARG A 187 -11.64 -7.97 7.30
CA ARG A 187 -11.98 -7.84 5.88
C ARG A 187 -10.82 -7.28 5.07
N GLU A 188 -10.74 -7.72 3.83
CA GLU A 188 -9.87 -7.16 2.80
C GLU A 188 -10.72 -6.70 1.63
N ILE A 189 -10.48 -5.49 1.12
CA ILE A 189 -11.03 -5.04 -0.15
C ILE A 189 -9.86 -4.90 -1.11
N PHE A 190 -9.84 -5.74 -2.14
CA PHE A 190 -8.86 -5.68 -3.21
C PHE A 190 -9.47 -4.98 -4.42
N VAL A 191 -8.77 -4.01 -4.99
CA VAL A 191 -9.20 -3.26 -6.18
C VAL A 191 -8.16 -3.50 -7.28
N TRP A 192 -8.65 -3.81 -8.47
CA TRP A 192 -7.83 -4.02 -9.66
C TRP A 192 -8.42 -3.25 -10.85
N SER A 193 -7.56 -2.60 -11.61
CA SER A 193 -7.82 -2.06 -12.95
C SER A 193 -6.54 -2.11 -13.76
N PRO A 194 -6.51 -1.88 -15.08
CA PRO A 194 -5.26 -1.72 -15.83
C PRO A 194 -4.32 -0.63 -15.27
N ARG A 195 -4.83 0.32 -14.49
CA ARG A 195 -4.08 1.44 -13.92
C ARG A 195 -3.65 1.26 -12.47
N VAL A 196 -4.41 0.52 -11.66
CA VAL A 196 -4.14 0.36 -10.23
C VAL A 196 -4.32 -1.07 -9.74
N GLU A 197 -3.47 -1.46 -8.79
CA GLU A 197 -3.79 -2.52 -7.83
C GLU A 197 -3.73 -1.95 -6.43
N GLY A 198 -4.73 -2.26 -5.61
CA GLY A 198 -4.75 -1.76 -4.24
C GLY A 198 -5.46 -2.70 -3.29
N ILE A 199 -5.12 -2.58 -2.02
CA ILE A 199 -5.76 -3.35 -0.96
C ILE A 199 -6.03 -2.48 0.25
N HIS A 200 -7.18 -2.68 0.87
CA HIS A 200 -7.53 -2.10 2.16
C HIS A 200 -7.82 -3.21 3.18
N LEU A 201 -7.10 -3.19 4.30
CA LEU A 201 -7.17 -4.17 5.37
C LEU A 201 -7.89 -3.55 6.58
N ARG A 202 -8.95 -4.20 7.08
CA ARG A 202 -9.62 -3.82 8.33
C ARG A 202 -9.60 -4.96 9.32
N PHE A 203 -9.37 -4.67 10.60
CA PHE A 203 -9.38 -5.66 11.68
C PHE A 203 -10.64 -5.67 12.54
N GLY A 204 -11.66 -4.92 12.12
CA GLY A 204 -13.01 -4.98 12.66
C GLY A 204 -13.96 -4.06 11.89
N PRO A 205 -15.22 -3.99 12.31
CA PRO A 205 -16.26 -3.24 11.60
C PRO A 205 -16.04 -1.72 11.66
N VAL A 206 -15.47 -1.21 12.76
CA VAL A 206 -15.14 0.20 12.93
C VAL A 206 -13.62 0.32 13.04
N ALA A 207 -12.97 0.72 11.95
CA ALA A 207 -11.52 0.77 11.84
C ALA A 207 -11.06 2.00 11.04
N ARG A 208 -9.91 2.56 11.42
CA ARG A 208 -9.32 3.74 10.76
C ARG A 208 -7.83 3.53 10.48
N GLY A 209 -7.38 4.05 9.34
CA GLY A 209 -5.97 4.23 9.02
C GLY A 209 -5.71 4.72 7.61
N GLY A 210 -4.44 5.03 7.35
CA GLY A 210 -4.04 5.72 6.12
C GLY A 210 -3.94 4.83 4.88
N LEU A 211 -4.08 5.45 3.71
CA LEU A 211 -3.87 4.84 2.40
C LEU A 211 -2.49 5.22 1.86
N ARG A 212 -1.65 4.23 1.62
CA ARG A 212 -0.26 4.41 1.19
C ARG A 212 -0.10 4.27 -0.31
N TRP A 213 0.66 5.19 -0.92
CA TRP A 213 1.21 4.94 -2.25
C TRP A 213 2.42 4.02 -2.10
N SER A 214 2.29 2.79 -2.61
CA SER A 214 3.35 1.79 -2.63
C SER A 214 4.07 1.77 -3.98
N ASP A 215 5.39 1.60 -3.93
CA ASP A 215 6.25 1.28 -5.08
C ASP A 215 6.48 -0.24 -5.21
N ARG A 216 5.87 -1.05 -4.33
CA ARG A 216 6.08 -2.50 -4.24
C ARG A 216 5.02 -3.27 -5.03
N ARG A 217 5.32 -3.60 -6.28
CA ARG A 217 4.40 -4.38 -7.13
C ARG A 217 4.02 -5.75 -6.54
N ASP A 218 5.00 -6.52 -6.08
CA ASP A 218 4.80 -7.94 -5.78
C ASP A 218 4.35 -8.25 -4.34
N ASP A 219 4.47 -7.30 -3.41
CA ASP A 219 4.19 -7.56 -1.99
C ASP A 219 3.69 -6.34 -1.18
N PHE A 220 3.00 -5.38 -1.83
CA PHE A 220 2.40 -4.24 -1.12
C PHE A 220 1.42 -4.67 -0.02
N ARG A 221 0.73 -5.81 -0.15
CA ARG A 221 -0.14 -6.32 0.94
C ARG A 221 0.67 -6.59 2.22
N THR A 222 1.87 -7.15 2.09
CA THR A 222 2.77 -7.41 3.24
C THR A 222 3.23 -6.09 3.86
N GLU A 223 3.57 -5.09 3.05
CA GLU A 223 3.88 -3.74 3.52
C GLU A 223 2.70 -3.16 4.33
N VAL A 224 1.49 -3.18 3.75
CA VAL A 224 0.27 -2.65 4.39
C VAL A 224 -0.03 -3.40 5.70
N LEU A 225 0.09 -4.73 5.72
CA LEU A 225 -0.14 -5.55 6.91
C LEU A 225 0.86 -5.23 8.04
N GLY A 226 2.13 -4.99 7.69
CA GLY A 226 3.16 -4.55 8.65
C GLY A 226 2.81 -3.23 9.33
N LEU A 227 2.18 -2.30 8.58
CA LEU A 227 1.77 -1.00 9.11
C LEU A 227 0.51 -1.07 9.99
N VAL A 228 -0.42 -2.00 9.72
CA VAL A 228 -1.62 -2.16 10.57
C VAL A 228 -1.25 -2.59 12.00
N LYS A 229 -0.21 -3.43 12.17
CA LYS A 229 0.23 -3.87 13.51
C LYS A 229 0.60 -2.70 14.42
N ALA A 230 1.33 -1.71 13.87
CA ALA A 230 1.65 -0.48 14.60
C ALA A 230 0.39 0.35 14.91
N GLN A 231 -0.58 0.38 13.97
CA GLN A 231 -1.82 1.14 14.14
C GLN A 231 -2.76 0.54 15.20
N GLN A 232 -2.78 -0.78 15.37
CA GLN A 232 -3.59 -1.45 16.40
C GLN A 232 -3.16 -1.04 17.81
N VAL A 233 -1.85 -0.98 18.07
CA VAL A 233 -1.33 -0.49 19.37
C VAL A 233 -1.62 1.00 19.54
N LYS A 234 -1.51 1.79 18.46
CA LYS A 234 -1.76 3.24 18.48
C LYS A 234 -3.22 3.61 18.74
N ASN A 235 -4.17 2.89 18.13
CA ASN A 235 -5.59 3.22 18.18
C ASN A 235 -6.30 2.69 19.44
N ALA A 236 -5.67 1.86 20.28
CA ALA A 236 -6.31 1.14 21.38
C ALA A 236 -7.11 2.02 22.37
N VAL A 237 -6.83 3.33 22.43
CA VAL A 237 -7.54 4.31 23.28
C VAL A 237 -8.64 5.10 22.52
N ILE A 238 -8.63 5.11 21.19
CA ILE A 238 -9.49 5.99 20.34
C ILE A 238 -10.53 5.19 19.55
N VAL A 239 -10.13 4.10 18.90
CA VAL A 239 -10.99 3.24 18.07
C VAL A 239 -10.59 1.80 18.34
N PRO A 240 -11.51 0.85 18.57
CA PRO A 240 -11.17 -0.48 19.08
C PRO A 240 -10.13 -1.23 18.23
N VAL A 241 -10.06 -0.98 16.92
CA VAL A 241 -9.14 -1.65 15.98
C VAL A 241 -8.66 -0.73 14.84
N GLY A 242 -7.55 -1.10 14.19
CA GLY A 242 -6.94 -0.35 13.08
C GLY A 242 -7.32 -0.85 11.69
N SER A 243 -7.23 0.03 10.70
CA SER A 243 -7.17 -0.33 9.28
C SER A 243 -5.92 0.24 8.62
N LYS A 244 -5.61 -0.20 7.41
CA LYS A 244 -4.60 0.42 6.54
C LYS A 244 -4.90 0.02 5.11
N GLY A 245 -4.64 0.91 4.16
CA GLY A 245 -4.64 0.54 2.75
C GLY A 245 -3.33 0.90 2.06
N GLY A 246 -3.15 0.34 0.89
CA GLY A 246 -2.07 0.71 -0.02
C GLY A 246 -2.46 0.43 -1.45
N PHE A 247 -1.98 1.27 -2.37
CA PHE A 247 -2.20 1.14 -3.80
C PHE A 247 -0.87 1.27 -4.57
N TYR A 248 -0.79 0.58 -5.68
CA TYR A 248 0.32 0.52 -6.61
C TYR A 248 -0.18 0.99 -7.99
N PRO A 249 0.22 2.21 -8.42
CA PRO A 249 -0.04 2.68 -9.78
C PRO A 249 0.81 1.92 -10.80
N LYS A 250 0.17 1.34 -11.81
CA LYS A 250 0.81 0.47 -12.80
C LYS A 250 1.36 1.21 -14.02
N GLN A 251 0.81 2.39 -14.31
CA GLN A 251 1.06 3.12 -15.56
C GLN A 251 1.83 4.43 -15.37
N LEU A 252 2.64 4.54 -14.31
CA LEU A 252 3.42 5.75 -14.05
C LEU A 252 4.31 6.13 -15.25
N PRO A 253 4.16 7.35 -15.79
CA PRO A 253 4.86 7.73 -17.00
C PRO A 253 6.37 7.91 -16.76
N LYS A 254 7.18 7.53 -17.74
CA LYS A 254 8.65 7.73 -17.72
C LYS A 254 9.07 9.10 -18.26
N THR A 255 8.17 9.80 -18.94
CA THR A 255 8.36 11.13 -19.56
C THR A 255 7.30 12.10 -19.03
N GLY A 256 7.48 13.41 -19.23
CA GLY A 256 6.53 14.44 -18.73
C GLY A 256 6.80 14.93 -17.31
N GLY A 257 7.89 14.48 -16.67
CA GLY A 257 8.37 15.03 -15.40
C GLY A 257 7.47 14.72 -14.20
N ARG A 258 7.65 15.52 -13.13
CA ARG A 258 6.96 15.32 -11.84
C ARG A 258 5.44 15.46 -11.95
N ASP A 259 4.97 16.35 -12.80
CA ASP A 259 3.53 16.65 -12.92
C ASP A 259 2.78 15.48 -13.57
N ALA A 260 3.31 14.90 -14.65
CA ALA A 260 2.72 13.72 -15.28
C ALA A 260 2.74 12.51 -14.33
N PHE A 261 3.84 12.33 -13.57
CA PHE A 261 3.95 11.29 -12.56
C PHE A 261 2.88 11.45 -11.46
N MET A 262 2.70 12.67 -10.96
CA MET A 262 1.71 12.96 -9.92
C MET A 262 0.27 12.80 -10.44
N ALA A 263 -0.01 13.25 -11.65
CA ALA A 263 -1.33 13.14 -12.26
C ALA A 263 -1.78 11.67 -12.40
N GLU A 264 -0.88 10.78 -12.85
CA GLU A 264 -1.20 9.35 -12.93
C GLU A 264 -1.38 8.73 -11.55
N GLY A 265 -0.56 9.13 -10.58
CA GLY A 265 -0.73 8.73 -9.18
C GLY A 265 -2.08 9.11 -8.58
N ILE A 266 -2.53 10.33 -8.83
CA ILE A 266 -3.85 10.82 -8.41
C ILE A 266 -4.94 10.00 -9.08
N ALA A 267 -4.83 9.73 -10.37
CA ALA A 267 -5.86 9.00 -11.08
C ALA A 267 -5.96 7.51 -10.66
N ALA A 268 -4.82 6.85 -10.41
CA ALA A 268 -4.78 5.52 -9.80
C ALA A 268 -5.38 5.52 -8.38
N TYR A 269 -5.09 6.56 -7.58
CA TYR A 269 -5.70 6.75 -6.26
C TYR A 269 -7.21 6.94 -6.34
N THR A 270 -7.69 7.72 -7.32
CA THR A 270 -9.11 7.95 -7.55
C THR A 270 -9.83 6.64 -7.87
N GLU A 271 -9.31 5.81 -8.76
CA GLU A 271 -9.89 4.49 -9.05
C GLU A 271 -9.87 3.58 -7.82
N PHE A 272 -8.79 3.59 -7.06
CA PHE A 272 -8.70 2.80 -5.83
C PHE A 272 -9.79 3.19 -4.82
N VAL A 273 -9.90 4.48 -4.48
CA VAL A 273 -10.90 4.97 -3.52
C VAL A 273 -12.33 4.77 -4.03
N SER A 274 -12.57 5.01 -5.32
CA SER A 274 -13.88 4.76 -5.97
C SER A 274 -14.26 3.28 -5.87
N GLY A 275 -13.31 2.38 -6.12
CA GLY A 275 -13.49 0.93 -5.96
C GLY A 275 -13.80 0.50 -4.51
N LEU A 276 -13.27 1.20 -3.50
CA LEU A 276 -13.63 0.94 -2.10
C LEU A 276 -15.08 1.38 -1.82
N LEU A 277 -15.47 2.57 -2.28
CA LEU A 277 -16.80 3.14 -2.05
C LEU A 277 -17.90 2.40 -2.81
N ASP A 278 -17.60 1.89 -4.01
CA ASP A 278 -18.52 1.12 -4.86
C ASP A 278 -19.16 -0.10 -4.17
N ILE A 279 -18.53 -0.63 -3.13
CA ILE A 279 -19.01 -1.82 -2.40
C ILE A 279 -19.22 -1.58 -0.91
N THR A 280 -19.16 -0.31 -0.47
CA THR A 280 -19.33 0.11 0.93
C THR A 280 -20.73 0.71 1.12
N ASP A 281 -21.44 0.31 2.17
CA ASP A 281 -22.76 0.88 2.45
C ASP A 281 -22.63 2.35 2.86
N THR A 282 -23.70 3.14 2.77
CA THR A 282 -23.77 4.48 3.34
C THR A 282 -24.87 4.57 4.38
N TYR A 283 -24.86 5.58 5.26
CA TYR A 283 -26.01 5.86 6.13
C TYR A 283 -27.04 6.71 5.39
N GLU A 284 -28.31 6.31 5.51
CA GLU A 284 -29.47 7.06 5.01
C GLU A 284 -30.49 7.20 6.16
N GLY A 285 -30.56 8.39 6.75
CA GLY A 285 -31.35 8.65 7.95
C GLY A 285 -30.86 7.84 9.15
N LYS A 286 -31.71 6.94 9.68
CA LYS A 286 -31.35 6.03 10.79
C LYS A 286 -30.90 4.63 10.32
N GLY A 287 -30.95 4.38 9.01
CA GLY A 287 -30.64 3.09 8.41
C GLY A 287 -29.37 3.12 7.58
N THR A 288 -29.01 1.96 7.03
CA THR A 288 -27.94 1.83 6.05
C THR A 288 -28.53 1.55 4.69
N LYS A 289 -27.87 2.06 3.64
CA LYS A 289 -28.20 1.83 2.25
C LYS A 289 -27.03 1.12 1.59
N ALA A 290 -27.30 -0.05 1.00
CA ALA A 290 -26.30 -0.77 0.23
C ALA A 290 -26.07 -0.13 -1.15
N PRO A 291 -24.88 -0.28 -1.75
CA PRO A 291 -24.64 0.18 -3.12
C PRO A 291 -25.56 -0.52 -4.13
N ASP A 292 -26.00 0.23 -5.13
CA ASP A 292 -26.79 -0.31 -6.23
C ASP A 292 -25.99 -1.37 -7.01
N SER A 293 -26.68 -2.39 -7.51
CA SER A 293 -26.09 -3.50 -8.28
C SER A 293 -25.04 -4.34 -7.54
N VAL A 294 -24.98 -4.26 -6.21
CA VAL A 294 -24.11 -5.09 -5.36
C VAL A 294 -24.95 -6.05 -4.52
N VAL A 295 -24.67 -7.35 -4.64
CA VAL A 295 -25.25 -8.38 -3.76
C VAL A 295 -24.38 -8.53 -2.51
N CYS A 296 -24.93 -8.21 -1.34
CA CYS A 296 -24.23 -8.25 -0.06
C CYS A 296 -24.38 -9.61 0.64
N TRP A 297 -23.26 -10.30 0.87
CA TRP A 297 -23.21 -11.58 1.62
C TRP A 297 -22.82 -11.43 3.09
N ASP A 298 -22.67 -10.20 3.56
CA ASP A 298 -22.36 -9.81 4.93
C ASP A 298 -23.40 -8.84 5.49
N ASP A 299 -23.29 -8.58 6.78
CA ASP A 299 -24.09 -7.57 7.47
C ASP A 299 -23.81 -6.16 6.92
N PRO A 300 -24.69 -5.19 7.19
CA PRO A 300 -24.45 -3.79 6.85
C PRO A 300 -23.08 -3.31 7.36
N ASP A 301 -22.34 -2.65 6.47
CA ASP A 301 -20.96 -2.23 6.66
C ASP A 301 -20.74 -0.80 6.11
N PRO A 302 -21.33 0.23 6.76
CA PRO A 302 -21.29 1.60 6.27
C PRO A 302 -20.04 2.37 6.68
N TYR A 303 -19.15 1.75 7.46
CA TYR A 303 -18.01 2.44 8.08
C TYR A 303 -16.73 2.26 7.27
N LEU A 304 -16.35 3.28 6.53
CA LEU A 304 -15.07 3.40 5.84
C LEU A 304 -14.50 4.79 6.10
N VAL A 305 -13.38 4.85 6.83
CA VAL A 305 -12.65 6.09 7.11
C VAL A 305 -11.20 5.89 6.71
N VAL A 306 -10.67 6.85 5.96
CA VAL A 306 -9.30 6.82 5.46
C VAL A 306 -8.49 7.99 6.02
N ALA A 307 -7.18 7.94 5.83
CA ALA A 307 -6.28 9.03 6.16
C ALA A 307 -5.14 9.10 5.15
N ALA A 308 -4.42 10.22 5.15
CA ALA A 308 -3.17 10.30 4.42
C ALA A 308 -2.09 9.38 5.01
N ASP A 309 -1.17 8.93 4.16
CA ASP A 309 0.06 8.21 4.50
C ASP A 309 1.20 8.63 3.53
N LYS A 310 2.28 7.84 3.46
CA LYS A 310 3.39 8.07 2.53
C LYS A 310 2.86 8.15 1.10
N GLY A 311 3.23 9.24 0.42
CA GLY A 311 2.87 9.50 -0.98
C GLY A 311 1.44 10.01 -1.19
N THR A 312 0.63 10.15 -0.15
CA THR A 312 -0.76 10.63 -0.22
C THR A 312 -1.04 11.80 0.74
N ALA A 313 0.01 12.46 1.25
CA ALA A 313 -0.08 13.55 2.22
C ALA A 313 -1.08 14.66 1.81
N THR A 314 -1.16 14.96 0.52
CA THR A 314 -2.03 16.01 -0.04
C THR A 314 -3.31 15.45 -0.67
N PHE A 315 -3.61 14.16 -0.51
CA PHE A 315 -4.71 13.48 -1.22
C PHE A 315 -6.01 13.43 -0.41
N SER A 316 -6.02 13.91 0.84
CA SER A 316 -7.23 13.87 1.66
C SER A 316 -8.39 14.65 1.05
N ASP A 317 -8.14 15.81 0.45
CA ASP A 317 -9.18 16.58 -0.26
C ASP A 317 -9.71 15.83 -1.50
N ILE A 318 -8.84 15.09 -2.18
CA ILE A 318 -9.23 14.24 -3.33
C ILE A 318 -10.16 13.13 -2.85
N ALA A 319 -9.81 12.45 -1.75
CA ALA A 319 -10.64 11.39 -1.17
C ALA A 319 -12.00 11.91 -0.69
N ASN A 320 -12.03 13.07 -0.02
CA ASN A 320 -13.26 13.73 0.42
C ASN A 320 -14.14 14.12 -0.76
N GLY A 321 -13.57 14.71 -1.81
CA GLY A 321 -14.32 15.04 -3.03
C GLY A 321 -14.89 13.82 -3.75
N ILE A 322 -14.20 12.66 -3.70
CA ILE A 322 -14.76 11.39 -4.19
C ILE A 322 -15.92 10.95 -3.31
N ALA A 323 -15.76 10.95 -1.98
CA ALA A 323 -16.81 10.55 -1.04
C ALA A 323 -18.09 11.42 -1.20
N GLU A 324 -17.94 12.72 -1.40
CA GLU A 324 -19.05 13.63 -1.69
C GLU A 324 -19.78 13.28 -2.99
N LYS A 325 -19.04 13.01 -4.08
CA LYS A 325 -19.64 12.57 -5.36
C LYS A 325 -20.43 11.27 -5.22
N TYR A 326 -19.99 10.39 -4.34
CA TYR A 326 -20.68 9.15 -4.00
C TYR A 326 -21.88 9.33 -3.06
N GLY A 327 -22.10 10.54 -2.53
CA GLY A 327 -23.10 10.77 -1.47
C GLY A 327 -22.80 9.97 -0.20
N PHE A 328 -21.53 9.68 0.06
CA PHE A 328 -21.12 8.92 1.24
C PHE A 328 -21.31 9.77 2.50
N TRP A 329 -21.92 9.20 3.54
CA TRP A 329 -22.42 9.93 4.71
C TRP A 329 -21.39 10.76 5.47
N LEU A 330 -20.10 10.42 5.37
CA LEU A 330 -19.03 11.20 5.99
C LEU A 330 -18.65 12.46 5.21
N GLY A 331 -18.94 12.54 3.90
CA GLY A 331 -18.60 13.68 3.07
C GLY A 331 -17.13 14.11 3.23
N ASP A 332 -16.94 15.35 3.68
CA ASP A 332 -15.64 15.98 3.96
C ASP A 332 -14.89 15.40 5.17
N ALA A 333 -15.54 14.57 5.99
CA ALA A 333 -14.92 13.83 7.09
C ALA A 333 -14.47 12.40 6.71
N PHE A 334 -14.60 12.01 5.43
CA PHE A 334 -14.21 10.66 4.97
C PHE A 334 -12.71 10.40 5.14
N ALA A 335 -11.88 11.38 4.79
CA ALA A 335 -10.43 11.37 4.90
C ALA A 335 -9.94 12.46 5.86
N SER A 336 -9.19 12.05 6.89
CA SER A 336 -8.59 13.03 7.80
C SER A 336 -7.36 13.71 7.21
N GLY A 337 -7.14 14.99 7.54
CA GLY A 337 -5.97 15.76 7.13
C GLY A 337 -6.12 16.47 5.78
N GLY A 338 -7.35 16.75 5.34
CA GLY A 338 -7.62 17.64 4.22
C GLY A 338 -7.51 19.12 4.60
N SER A 339 -7.76 19.99 3.63
CA SER A 339 -7.84 21.46 3.77
C SER A 339 -8.93 21.91 4.75
N VAL A 340 -9.97 21.08 4.93
CA VAL A 340 -11.04 21.26 5.89
C VAL A 340 -10.75 20.40 7.12
N GLY A 341 -10.44 21.04 8.25
CA GLY A 341 -10.12 20.39 9.53
C GLY A 341 -8.71 20.65 10.02
N TYR A 342 -8.17 19.75 10.85
CA TYR A 342 -6.85 19.89 11.47
C TYR A 342 -5.74 19.38 10.54
N ASP A 343 -4.88 20.29 10.04
CA ASP A 343 -3.66 19.91 9.33
C ASP A 343 -2.67 19.26 10.30
N HIS A 344 -2.49 17.95 10.15
CA HIS A 344 -1.62 17.14 10.99
C HIS A 344 -0.15 17.56 10.95
N LYS A 345 0.33 18.02 9.79
CA LYS A 345 1.72 18.46 9.58
C LYS A 345 1.93 19.87 10.10
N ALA A 346 1.03 20.80 9.77
CA ALA A 346 1.14 22.19 10.22
C ALA A 346 1.05 22.31 11.75
N MET A 347 0.25 21.45 12.40
CA MET A 347 0.18 21.40 13.86
C MET A 347 1.26 20.52 14.50
N GLY A 348 1.93 19.66 13.74
CA GLY A 348 2.99 18.77 14.22
C GLY A 348 2.52 17.79 15.30
N ILE A 349 1.28 17.30 15.22
CA ILE A 349 0.65 16.52 16.30
C ILE A 349 1.47 15.28 16.63
N THR A 350 1.90 14.53 15.60
CA THR A 350 2.65 13.28 15.78
C THR A 350 4.00 13.54 16.45
N ALA A 351 4.74 14.54 15.95
CA ALA A 351 6.04 14.91 16.50
C ALA A 351 5.92 15.40 17.95
N ARG A 352 4.94 16.26 18.24
CA ARG A 352 4.68 16.76 19.59
C ARG A 352 4.35 15.62 20.55
N GLY A 353 3.49 14.69 20.13
CA GLY A 353 3.16 13.50 20.92
C GLY A 353 4.39 12.65 21.25
N GLY A 354 5.22 12.33 20.26
CA GLY A 354 6.49 11.61 20.48
C GLY A 354 7.45 12.39 21.38
N TRP A 355 7.52 13.71 21.20
CA TRP A 355 8.38 14.59 21.99
C TRP A 355 8.00 14.67 23.47
N GLU A 356 6.71 14.60 23.82
CA GLU A 356 6.30 14.51 25.22
C GLU A 356 6.85 13.23 25.89
N ALA A 357 6.88 12.11 25.18
CA ALA A 357 7.48 10.87 25.67
C ALA A 357 9.01 11.01 25.82
N VAL A 358 9.68 11.63 24.85
CA VAL A 358 11.11 11.94 24.93
C VAL A 358 11.42 12.82 26.15
N LYS A 359 10.69 13.92 26.36
CA LYS A 359 10.84 14.79 27.54
C LYS A 359 10.67 14.01 28.84
N ARG A 360 9.72 13.06 28.88
CA ARG A 360 9.51 12.21 30.06
C ARG A 360 10.74 11.35 30.37
N HIS A 361 11.33 10.70 29.37
CA HIS A 361 12.55 9.89 29.56
C HIS A 361 13.75 10.72 30.02
N PHE A 362 13.96 11.90 29.42
CA PHE A 362 15.02 12.81 29.86
C PHE A 362 14.83 13.34 31.28
N ARG A 363 13.59 13.64 31.67
CA ARG A 363 13.27 14.06 33.04
C ARG A 363 13.59 12.98 34.07
N GLU A 364 13.38 11.70 33.74
CA GLU A 364 13.75 10.57 34.61
C GLU A 364 15.27 10.42 34.78
N MET A 365 16.06 10.94 33.84
CA MET A 365 17.52 11.04 33.94
C MET A 365 18.00 12.38 34.52
N GLY A 366 17.09 13.25 34.96
CA GLY A 366 17.43 14.53 35.58
C GLY A 366 17.96 15.59 34.61
N LYS A 367 17.66 15.49 33.30
CA LYS A 367 18.06 16.46 32.28
C LYS A 367 16.85 17.15 31.65
N ASP A 368 16.90 18.47 31.49
CA ASP A 368 15.86 19.24 30.82
C ASP A 368 16.29 19.66 29.40
N ILE A 369 15.87 18.87 28.41
CA ILE A 369 16.14 19.11 26.98
C ILE A 369 15.44 20.35 26.40
N GLN A 370 14.71 21.12 27.22
CA GLN A 370 14.14 22.41 26.84
C GLN A 370 15.00 23.60 27.29
N SER A 371 15.99 23.38 28.16
CA SER A 371 16.89 24.41 28.67
C SER A 371 18.38 24.05 28.57
N GLU A 372 18.70 22.77 28.31
CA GLU A 372 20.06 22.25 28.22
C GLU A 372 20.36 21.65 26.85
N ASP A 373 21.58 21.89 26.35
CA ASP A 373 22.06 21.33 25.09
C ASP A 373 22.19 19.81 25.14
N PHE A 374 21.80 19.14 24.05
CA PHE A 374 21.84 17.69 23.95
C PHE A 374 22.07 17.18 22.53
N ASP A 375 22.83 16.10 22.42
CA ASP A 375 23.26 15.52 21.15
C ASP A 375 22.21 14.59 20.55
N VAL A 376 21.88 14.81 19.28
CA VAL A 376 20.84 14.09 18.55
C VAL A 376 21.39 13.47 17.29
N ILE A 377 21.04 12.21 17.04
CA ILE A 377 21.15 11.57 15.73
C ILE A 377 19.75 11.27 15.22
N GLY A 378 19.53 11.50 13.93
CA GLY A 378 18.20 11.50 13.33
C GLY A 378 18.06 10.58 12.13
N VAL A 379 16.88 9.98 11.97
CA VAL A 379 16.45 9.36 10.71
C VAL A 379 15.32 10.18 10.13
N GLY A 380 15.56 10.82 8.98
CA GLY A 380 14.61 11.69 8.29
C GLY A 380 15.27 12.96 7.75
N ASP A 381 14.43 13.88 7.30
CA ASP A 381 14.83 15.18 6.75
C ASP A 381 13.87 16.29 7.20
N MET A 382 14.33 17.54 7.13
CA MET A 382 13.55 18.69 7.59
C MET A 382 12.23 18.90 6.82
N SER A 383 12.05 18.36 5.61
CA SER A 383 10.76 18.47 4.91
C SER A 383 9.69 17.49 5.44
N GLY A 384 10.11 16.47 6.19
CA GLY A 384 9.23 15.44 6.75
C GLY A 384 8.37 15.95 7.91
N ASP A 385 7.16 15.41 8.06
CA ASP A 385 6.23 15.78 9.13
C ASP A 385 6.83 15.50 10.52
N VAL A 386 7.16 14.23 10.82
CA VAL A 386 7.63 13.82 12.15
C VAL A 386 9.03 14.35 12.43
N PHE A 387 9.95 14.20 11.47
CA PHE A 387 11.33 14.63 11.64
C PHE A 387 11.44 16.16 11.75
N GLY A 388 10.88 16.88 10.78
CA GLY A 388 10.99 18.33 10.69
C GLY A 388 10.35 19.03 11.89
N ASN A 389 9.12 18.65 12.25
CA ASN A 389 8.50 19.18 13.46
C ASN A 389 9.31 18.81 14.72
N GLY A 390 9.73 17.56 14.87
CA GLY A 390 10.47 17.08 16.04
C GLY A 390 11.78 17.86 16.28
N MET A 391 12.53 18.10 15.20
CA MET A 391 13.77 18.86 15.27
C MET A 391 13.59 20.35 15.56
N LEU A 392 12.35 20.87 15.56
CA LEU A 392 12.03 22.25 15.94
C LEU A 392 11.41 22.38 17.33
N LEU A 393 11.22 21.28 18.06
CA LEU A 393 10.64 21.29 19.41
C LEU A 393 11.65 21.63 20.52
N SER A 394 12.92 21.85 20.18
CA SER A 394 13.90 22.43 21.10
C SER A 394 14.99 23.22 20.36
N LYS A 395 15.33 24.39 20.89
CA LYS A 395 16.45 25.23 20.42
C LYS A 395 17.82 24.71 20.89
N HIS A 396 17.83 23.73 21.79
CA HIS A 396 19.01 23.16 22.42
C HIS A 396 19.50 21.86 21.74
N ILE A 397 18.87 21.49 20.62
CA ILE A 397 19.29 20.31 19.84
C ILE A 397 20.64 20.59 19.19
N ARG A 398 21.63 19.75 19.51
CA ARG A 398 22.87 19.57 18.78
C ARG A 398 22.70 18.39 17.81
N LEU A 399 22.26 18.67 16.58
CA LEU A 399 22.02 17.63 15.58
C LEU A 399 23.33 17.15 14.97
N LEU A 400 23.89 16.07 15.51
CA LEU A 400 25.20 15.54 15.10
C LEU A 400 25.15 14.88 13.72
N ALA A 401 24.05 14.19 13.43
CA ALA A 401 23.83 13.58 12.13
C ALA A 401 22.34 13.36 11.84
N ALA A 402 21.99 13.34 10.56
CA ALA A 402 20.69 12.93 10.09
C ALA A 402 20.80 12.26 8.72
N PHE A 403 19.92 11.32 8.39
CA PHE A 403 19.90 10.73 7.06
C PHE A 403 18.49 10.37 6.59
N ASP A 404 18.24 10.52 5.30
CA ASP A 404 17.00 10.11 4.64
C ASP A 404 17.32 9.14 3.49
N HIS A 405 16.44 8.96 2.51
CA HIS A 405 16.68 8.09 1.35
C HIS A 405 17.68 8.66 0.34
N ARG A 406 18.07 9.94 0.46
CA ARG A 406 18.91 10.67 -0.50
C ARG A 406 20.29 10.98 0.07
N ASP A 407 20.34 11.47 1.30
CA ASP A 407 21.50 12.15 1.85
C ASP A 407 21.84 11.70 3.29
N VAL A 408 23.09 11.91 3.68
CA VAL A 408 23.63 11.79 5.04
C VAL A 408 24.22 13.14 5.43
N PHE A 409 23.55 13.85 6.34
CA PHE A 409 24.01 15.08 6.98
C PHE A 409 24.83 14.72 8.22
N ILE A 410 26.01 15.35 8.39
CA ILE A 410 26.85 15.20 9.59
C ILE A 410 27.42 16.56 9.98
N ASP A 411 27.28 16.90 11.26
CA ASP A 411 27.83 18.08 11.89
C ASP A 411 28.48 17.68 13.23
N PRO A 412 29.82 17.55 13.31
CA PRO A 412 30.48 17.01 14.50
C PRO A 412 30.35 17.87 15.78
N ASP A 413 30.20 19.19 15.64
CA ASP A 413 30.07 20.15 16.75
C ASP A 413 29.11 21.30 16.39
N PRO A 414 27.79 21.01 16.26
CA PRO A 414 26.81 21.99 15.82
C PRO A 414 26.57 23.06 16.88
N ASP A 415 26.42 24.32 16.44
CA ASP A 415 25.90 25.40 17.29
C ASP A 415 24.35 25.35 17.30
N PRO A 416 23.69 25.06 18.44
CA PRO A 416 22.24 24.87 18.48
C PRO A 416 21.46 26.08 18.00
N LYS A 417 21.95 27.29 18.27
CA LYS A 417 21.24 28.55 17.98
C LYS A 417 21.20 28.85 16.48
N SER A 418 22.35 28.83 15.81
CA SER A 418 22.42 29.07 14.36
C SER A 418 21.77 27.93 13.57
N THR A 419 22.07 26.68 13.93
CA THR A 419 21.51 25.50 13.25
C THR A 419 20.00 25.35 13.47
N PHE A 420 19.42 25.83 14.57
CA PHE A 420 17.97 25.89 14.74
C PHE A 420 17.31 26.80 13.70
N SER A 421 17.89 27.99 13.47
CA SER A 421 17.36 28.95 12.50
C SER A 421 17.41 28.38 11.08
N GLU A 422 18.50 27.67 10.75
CA GLU A 422 18.66 27.03 9.45
C GLU A 422 17.74 25.83 9.26
N ARG A 423 17.60 24.97 10.27
CA ARG A 423 16.61 23.86 10.26
C ARG A 423 15.20 24.40 10.05
N LYS A 424 14.85 25.51 10.70
CA LYS A 424 13.55 26.16 10.52
C LYS A 424 13.36 26.66 9.09
N ARG A 425 14.37 27.31 8.49
CA ARG A 425 14.33 27.76 7.10
C ARG A 425 14.07 26.60 6.14
N LEU A 426 14.77 25.46 6.32
CA LEU A 426 14.54 24.26 5.51
C LEU A 426 13.11 23.71 5.71
N PHE A 427 12.62 23.63 6.94
CA PHE A 427 11.25 23.15 7.21
C PHE A 427 10.17 24.01 6.53
N GLU A 428 10.32 25.32 6.56
CA GLU A 428 9.35 26.28 6.02
C GLU A 428 9.45 26.46 4.50
N THR A 429 10.55 26.02 3.87
CA THR A 429 10.78 26.15 2.42
C THR A 429 10.37 24.87 1.69
N PRO A 430 9.34 24.89 0.83
CA PRO A 430 8.91 23.71 0.10
C PRO A 430 10.01 23.13 -0.80
N GLY A 431 10.18 21.81 -0.77
CA GLY A 431 11.05 21.08 -1.71
C GLY A 431 12.52 20.98 -1.32
N THR A 432 12.95 21.54 -0.18
CA THR A 432 14.34 21.45 0.26
C THR A 432 14.77 20.05 0.68
N THR A 433 16.06 19.77 0.62
CA THR A 433 16.72 18.56 1.13
C THR A 433 17.88 18.92 2.05
N TRP A 434 18.59 17.93 2.59
CA TRP A 434 19.83 18.19 3.32
C TRP A 434 20.89 18.90 2.49
N GLN A 435 20.87 18.75 1.16
CA GLN A 435 21.81 19.45 0.27
C GLN A 435 21.62 20.97 0.27
N ASP A 436 20.44 21.46 0.67
CA ASP A 436 20.12 22.88 0.76
C ASP A 436 20.54 23.52 2.09
N PHE A 437 21.09 22.74 3.03
CA PHE A 437 21.61 23.26 4.30
C PHE A 437 22.81 24.18 4.06
N ASP A 438 22.83 25.35 4.70
CA ASP A 438 23.95 26.29 4.59
C ASP A 438 25.24 25.67 5.13
N LYS A 439 26.11 25.26 4.21
CA LYS A 439 27.39 24.60 4.50
C LYS A 439 28.32 25.45 5.36
N LYS A 440 28.11 26.77 5.45
CA LYS A 440 28.90 27.64 6.33
C LYS A 440 28.57 27.44 7.81
N LEU A 441 27.40 26.90 8.12
CA LEU A 441 26.95 26.61 9.48
C LEU A 441 27.37 25.22 9.97
N ILE A 442 27.81 24.35 9.07
CA ILE A 442 28.31 23.02 9.42
C ILE A 442 29.70 23.17 10.04
N SER A 443 29.92 22.58 11.21
CA SER A 443 31.22 22.63 11.88
C SER A 443 32.32 21.93 11.10
N LYS A 444 33.56 22.19 11.51
CA LYS A 444 34.75 21.65 10.86
C LYS A 444 34.66 20.12 10.75
N GLY A 445 34.91 19.61 9.55
CA GLY A 445 34.93 18.18 9.25
C GLY A 445 33.55 17.58 8.95
N GLY A 446 32.46 18.33 9.13
CA GLY A 446 31.11 17.92 8.75
C GLY A 446 30.81 18.10 7.26
N GLY A 447 29.63 17.65 6.84
CA GLY A 447 29.17 17.79 5.46
C GLY A 447 27.86 17.08 5.17
N VAL A 448 27.44 17.16 3.90
CA VAL A 448 26.26 16.46 3.39
C VAL A 448 26.68 15.55 2.25
N TYR A 449 26.42 14.26 2.39
CA TYR A 449 26.90 13.22 1.48
C TYR A 449 25.74 12.48 0.83
N SER A 450 25.81 12.26 -0.49
CA SER A 450 24.79 11.48 -1.18
C SER A 450 24.87 10.00 -0.82
N ARG A 451 23.72 9.37 -0.55
CA ARG A 451 23.61 7.91 -0.37
C ARG A 451 23.90 7.12 -1.65
N SER A 452 23.88 7.77 -2.81
CA SER A 452 24.26 7.17 -4.09
C SER A 452 25.76 7.22 -4.37
N ALA A 453 26.55 7.86 -3.50
CA ALA A 453 28.01 7.89 -3.65
C ALA A 453 28.59 6.48 -3.49
N LYS A 454 29.63 6.17 -4.30
CA LYS A 454 30.35 4.88 -4.18
C LYS A 454 31.16 4.80 -2.88
N SER A 455 31.69 5.93 -2.44
CA SER A 455 32.50 6.05 -1.24
C SER A 455 32.44 7.47 -0.69
N ILE A 456 32.63 7.61 0.62
CA ILE A 456 32.70 8.86 1.36
C ILE A 456 34.03 8.88 2.11
N GLU A 457 34.82 9.92 1.87
CA GLU A 457 36.06 10.19 2.60
C GLU A 457 35.73 10.71 4.01
N LEU A 458 36.32 10.11 5.04
CA LEU A 458 36.05 10.44 6.43
C LEU A 458 37.08 11.42 6.98
N THR A 459 36.58 12.55 7.49
CA THR A 459 37.40 13.50 8.24
C THR A 459 37.74 12.95 9.64
N PRO A 460 38.82 13.41 10.29
CA PRO A 460 39.13 13.03 11.66
C PRO A 460 37.96 13.24 12.64
N GLU A 461 37.19 14.31 12.44
CA GLU A 461 36.01 14.64 13.24
C GLU A 461 34.88 13.61 13.05
N ILE A 462 34.60 13.19 11.79
CA ILE A 462 33.60 12.15 11.51
C ILE A 462 34.05 10.78 12.05
N LYS A 463 35.33 10.45 11.94
CA LYS A 463 35.88 9.21 12.53
C LYS A 463 35.71 9.18 14.04
N LYS A 464 35.95 10.30 14.72
CA LYS A 464 35.73 10.43 16.17
C LYS A 464 34.27 10.24 16.55
N LEU A 465 33.33 10.80 15.77
CA LEU A 465 31.90 10.65 16.00
C LEU A 465 31.42 9.20 15.79
N THR A 466 31.88 8.56 14.71
CA THR A 466 31.38 7.25 14.26
C THR A 466 32.14 6.05 14.85
N GLY A 467 33.37 6.27 15.32
CA GLY A 467 34.29 5.22 15.74
C GLY A 467 34.90 4.42 14.58
N LEU A 468 34.77 4.89 13.34
CA LEU A 468 35.36 4.26 12.16
C LEU A 468 36.86 4.60 12.04
N SER A 469 37.67 3.62 11.63
CA SER A 469 39.11 3.79 11.41
C SER A 469 39.46 4.08 9.95
N ASP A 470 38.69 3.55 9.00
CA ASP A 470 38.98 3.64 7.57
C ASP A 470 38.87 5.08 7.05
N ASP A 471 39.73 5.47 6.11
CA ASP A 471 39.67 6.79 5.46
C ASP A 471 38.48 6.93 4.52
N ASN A 472 37.96 5.82 3.98
CA ASN A 472 36.92 5.80 2.97
C ASN A 472 35.92 4.68 3.27
N VAL A 473 34.64 5.02 3.33
CA VAL A 473 33.57 4.05 3.61
C VAL A 473 32.41 4.18 2.63
N THR A 474 31.57 3.15 2.54
CA THR A 474 30.31 3.26 1.81
C THR A 474 29.27 4.04 2.62
N PRO A 475 28.26 4.67 1.99
CA PRO A 475 27.18 5.34 2.72
C PRO A 475 26.45 4.42 3.71
N ASN A 476 26.26 3.14 3.35
CA ASN A 476 25.63 2.17 4.25
C ASN A 476 26.49 1.90 5.50
N ALA A 477 27.81 1.75 5.33
CA ALA A 477 28.71 1.57 6.47
C ALA A 477 28.72 2.79 7.39
N LEU A 478 28.67 4.00 6.82
CA LEU A 478 28.58 5.24 7.57
C LEU A 478 27.27 5.34 8.38
N ILE A 479 26.12 5.08 7.74
CA ILE A 479 24.81 5.08 8.41
C ILE A 479 24.76 4.04 9.53
N HIS A 480 25.26 2.83 9.27
CA HIS A 480 25.33 1.76 10.26
C HIS A 480 26.20 2.16 11.47
N ALA A 481 27.29 2.90 11.26
CA ALA A 481 28.11 3.43 12.33
C ALA A 481 27.41 4.56 13.10
N LEU A 482 26.73 5.48 12.41
CA LEU A 482 25.95 6.56 13.04
C LEU A 482 24.83 6.04 13.94
N LEU A 483 24.13 4.96 13.55
CA LEU A 483 23.13 4.31 14.40
C LEU A 483 23.73 3.76 15.72
N LYS A 484 25.03 3.43 15.73
CA LYS A 484 25.76 2.93 16.91
C LYS A 484 26.59 4.02 17.61
N ALA A 485 26.57 5.24 17.11
CA ALA A 485 27.35 6.34 17.66
C ALA A 485 26.74 6.80 18.99
N PRO A 486 27.56 7.25 19.96
CA PRO A 486 27.05 7.85 21.19
C PRO A 486 26.24 9.11 20.87
N CYS A 487 25.01 9.17 21.37
CA CYS A 487 24.17 10.36 21.34
C CYS A 487 23.22 10.31 22.53
N GLU A 488 22.56 11.42 22.82
CA GLU A 488 21.56 11.45 23.89
C GLU A 488 20.19 11.04 23.38
N LEU A 489 19.83 11.47 22.16
CA LEU A 489 18.59 11.09 21.50
C LEU A 489 18.85 10.51 20.11
N LEU A 490 18.29 9.33 19.84
CA LEU A 490 18.13 8.80 18.50
C LEU A 490 16.67 8.95 18.07
N TRP A 491 16.40 9.87 17.13
CA TRP A 491 15.04 10.25 16.72
C TRP A 491 14.64 9.65 15.37
N PHE A 492 13.55 8.88 15.34
CA PHE A 492 13.04 8.23 14.13
C PHE A 492 11.83 8.98 13.53
N GLY A 493 12.12 9.88 12.58
CA GLY A 493 11.09 10.53 11.76
C GLY A 493 10.95 9.98 10.34
N GLY A 494 11.78 8.98 9.98
CA GLY A 494 11.84 8.34 8.66
C GLY A 494 11.22 6.94 8.64
N ILE A 495 11.14 6.34 7.45
CA ILE A 495 10.50 5.03 7.22
C ILE A 495 11.55 3.93 7.25
N GLY A 496 11.35 2.91 8.08
CA GLY A 496 12.15 1.69 8.06
C GLY A 496 12.27 1.04 9.43
N THR A 497 12.74 -0.20 9.44
CA THR A 497 13.08 -0.92 10.67
C THR A 497 14.60 -1.01 10.79
N TYR A 498 15.17 -0.05 11.53
CA TYR A 498 16.63 0.11 11.70
C TYR A 498 17.21 -0.69 12.87
N ILE A 499 16.36 -1.20 13.76
CA ILE A 499 16.75 -1.90 14.97
C ILE A 499 16.07 -3.27 15.00
N LYS A 500 16.82 -4.33 15.34
CA LYS A 500 16.26 -5.66 15.61
C LYS A 500 16.73 -6.22 16.95
N GLY A 501 16.03 -7.23 17.44
CA GLY A 501 16.55 -8.09 18.49
C GLY A 501 17.74 -8.92 18.01
N ARG A 502 18.68 -9.22 18.89
CA ARG A 502 19.86 -10.03 18.58
C ARG A 502 19.51 -11.42 18.03
N THR A 503 18.39 -11.98 18.48
CA THR A 503 17.88 -13.31 18.06
C THR A 503 17.08 -13.28 16.75
N GLN A 504 16.73 -12.09 16.26
CA GLN A 504 16.02 -11.95 14.99
C GLN A 504 17.04 -11.93 13.85
N SER A 505 16.76 -12.69 12.79
CA SER A 505 17.46 -12.57 11.51
C SER A 505 16.99 -11.32 10.76
N HIS A 506 17.73 -10.90 9.73
CA HIS A 506 17.27 -9.81 8.85
C HIS A 506 15.98 -10.19 8.11
N SER A 507 15.84 -11.46 7.71
CA SER A 507 14.63 -11.98 7.06
C SER A 507 13.38 -11.88 7.95
N ASP A 508 13.51 -12.05 9.26
CA ASP A 508 12.37 -11.97 10.20
C ASP A 508 11.76 -10.57 10.25
N VAL A 509 12.56 -9.53 9.99
CA VAL A 509 12.14 -8.13 10.08
C VAL A 509 11.34 -7.69 8.85
N SER A 510 11.47 -8.40 7.72
CA SER A 510 10.73 -8.15 6.47
C SER A 510 10.90 -6.73 5.87
N ASP A 511 12.06 -6.09 6.09
CA ASP A 511 12.44 -4.79 5.53
C ASP A 511 13.81 -4.86 4.83
N LYS A 512 13.81 -5.42 3.62
CA LYS A 512 15.07 -5.66 2.86
C LYS A 512 15.87 -4.39 2.59
N ALA A 513 15.20 -3.24 2.44
CA ALA A 513 15.85 -1.98 2.10
C ALA A 513 16.85 -1.52 3.17
N ASN A 514 16.62 -1.89 4.42
CA ASN A 514 17.46 -1.50 5.56
C ASN A 514 18.35 -2.63 6.09
N ASP A 515 18.39 -3.80 5.43
CA ASP A 515 19.19 -4.94 5.91
C ASP A 515 20.67 -4.59 6.08
N ALA A 516 21.24 -3.85 5.12
CA ALA A 516 22.66 -3.47 5.12
C ALA A 516 23.04 -2.45 6.20
N ILE A 517 22.07 -1.77 6.81
CA ILE A 517 22.32 -0.72 7.82
C ILE A 517 21.76 -1.06 9.20
N ARG A 518 20.85 -2.04 9.29
CA ARG A 518 20.17 -2.42 10.53
C ARG A 518 21.15 -2.87 11.61
N VAL A 519 20.89 -2.45 12.85
CA VAL A 519 21.70 -2.76 14.03
C VAL A 519 20.91 -3.60 15.03
N ASN A 520 21.59 -4.31 15.92
CA ASN A 520 20.93 -4.93 17.06
C ASN A 520 20.70 -3.88 18.15
N GLY A 521 19.58 -3.97 18.86
CA GLY A 521 19.25 -3.00 19.92
C GLY A 521 20.30 -2.89 21.02
N ASN A 522 21.03 -3.97 21.31
CA ASN A 522 22.12 -3.98 22.30
C ASN A 522 23.42 -3.32 21.82
N GLU A 523 23.50 -2.89 20.56
CA GLU A 523 24.63 -2.14 20.00
C GLU A 523 24.41 -0.63 20.01
N LEU A 524 23.18 -0.19 20.31
CA LEU A 524 22.83 1.22 20.40
C LEU A 524 23.48 1.85 21.63
N LYS A 525 23.98 3.07 21.44
CA LYS A 525 24.58 3.89 22.50
C LYS A 525 23.76 5.14 22.82
N ALA A 526 22.58 5.27 22.22
CA ALA A 526 21.64 6.35 22.50
C ALA A 526 21.07 6.21 23.92
N LYS A 527 20.95 7.31 24.65
CA LYS A 527 20.29 7.30 25.99
C LYS A 527 18.77 7.16 25.85
N VAL A 528 18.17 7.84 24.87
CA VAL A 528 16.74 7.81 24.56
C VAL A 528 16.53 7.50 23.08
N ILE A 529 15.50 6.71 22.78
CA ILE A 529 15.00 6.47 21.43
C ILE A 529 13.63 7.11 21.33
N GLY A 530 13.42 7.98 20.34
CA GLY A 530 12.19 8.75 20.15
C GLY A 530 11.57 8.57 18.78
#